data_AF-A0AAW2UJ98-F1
#
_entry.id   AF-A0AAW2UJ98-F1
#
_cell.length_a   1.000
_cell.length_b   1.000
_cell.length_c   1.000
_cell.angle_alpha   90.00
_cell.angle_beta   90.00
_cell.angle_gamma   90.00
#
_symmetry.space_group_name_H-M   'P 1'
#
loop_
_entity.id
_entity.type
_entity.pdbx_description
1 polymer ?
#
loop_
_entity_poly.entity_id
_entity_poly.type
_entity_poly.pdbx_seq_one_letter_code
_entity_poly.pdbx_strand_id
1 'polypeptide(L)'
;MEPEEEPQQKRPHLNNTHSSMARHSSSPPPDDNRPVDAAVLQYQNQKLVQQIETQKQELHDLESKIKELKEKQTSYDEILIQVNFLWTQLIDIILLGAQAGAGQRAIPSLDRVESSRGSIPSCPSEDIFLCRLLETDAIKGNKNDESIGYVEEALAARQTSTRELMKLLEDAIDSQRAKFEGIADILLGKPSTEDAVIQLRKLDGLITEEASCLHKVADLLHFKHKQYADEIQTCIDNHSVDRIEIKRLAGELEESMAELEESRRKLINLKMQKDGVSGMQVPIPIPVIVPNAVNGSVSPEKPADRSKRLRELKESIEDIKVLAEDRLSELQDAQEDNLILSKQLQDLQLKLHHLELLSSIQQDRHMAVTLEAAKWELADAEKELKMLKSTVLSSEKEHEQILRKIDEIQIELDNERRERKKLDEELMELNRTVAELTSETGEAAIQKLQEEIKDCKAILKCGVCLDRAKEVLNKLLVPSLK
;
A
#
# COMPACT_ATOMS: atom_id res chain seq x y z
N MET A 1 27.19 46.21 16.02
CA MET A 1 26.02 45.55 15.42
C MET A 1 26.48 44.18 14.98
N GLU A 2 26.12 43.07 15.60
CA GLU A 2 25.47 42.70 16.85
C GLU A 2 25.58 41.15 16.81
N PRO A 3 26.09 40.45 17.83
CA PRO A 3 25.90 39.00 17.87
C PRO A 3 24.53 38.72 18.49
N GLU A 4 23.68 38.03 17.74
CA GLU A 4 22.36 37.56 18.19
C GLU A 4 22.50 36.69 19.45
N GLU A 5 21.71 37.02 20.46
CA GLU A 5 21.53 36.29 21.71
C GLU A 5 20.84 34.95 21.45
N GLU A 6 21.50 33.84 21.79
CA GLU A 6 20.81 32.55 21.99
C GLU A 6 20.05 32.54 23.33
N PRO A 7 18.81 32.05 23.38
CA PRO A 7 17.98 32.11 24.57
C PRO A 7 18.36 31.03 25.58
N GLN A 8 18.50 31.45 26.83
CA GLN A 8 18.70 30.60 28.00
C GLN A 8 17.61 29.52 28.11
N GLN A 9 17.97 28.26 27.85
CA GLN A 9 17.12 27.11 28.19
C GLN A 9 17.05 26.95 29.71
N LYS A 10 15.88 27.29 30.26
CA LYS A 10 15.49 27.04 31.64
C LYS A 10 15.48 25.54 31.92
N ARG A 11 16.22 25.13 32.94
CA ARG A 11 16.21 23.76 33.49
C ARG A 11 14.81 23.43 34.06
N PRO A 12 14.25 22.24 33.82
CA PRO A 12 13.00 21.82 34.47
C PRO A 12 13.24 21.54 35.96
N HIS A 13 12.38 22.10 36.80
CA HIS A 13 12.31 21.80 38.23
C HIS A 13 11.78 20.38 38.43
N LEU A 14 12.63 19.47 38.92
CA LEU A 14 12.21 18.16 39.41
C LEU A 14 11.55 18.32 40.79
N ASN A 15 10.22 18.22 40.80
CA ASN A 15 9.41 18.05 41.99
C ASN A 15 9.74 16.71 42.65
N ASN A 16 10.36 16.75 43.84
CA ASN A 16 10.46 15.59 44.71
C ASN A 16 9.24 15.54 45.62
N THR A 17 8.43 14.50 45.43
CA THR A 17 7.28 14.14 46.26
C THR A 17 7.74 13.78 47.67
N HIS A 18 7.06 14.38 48.64
CA HIS A 18 7.25 14.25 50.08
C HIS A 18 7.21 12.78 50.56
N SER A 19 8.17 12.40 51.40
CA SER A 19 8.04 11.26 52.30
C SER A 19 7.80 11.77 53.73
N SER A 20 6.75 11.22 54.33
CA SER A 20 6.09 11.61 55.58
C SER A 20 7.05 11.73 56.78
N MET A 21 7.00 12.88 57.48
CA MET A 21 7.62 13.04 58.80
C MET A 21 6.56 12.85 59.90
N ALA A 22 6.80 11.88 60.77
CA ALA A 22 6.11 11.74 62.05
C ALA A 22 6.58 12.84 63.03
N ARG A 23 5.62 13.55 63.64
CA ARG A 23 5.78 14.36 64.87
C ARG A 23 6.04 13.37 66.04
N HIS A 24 6.91 13.57 67.01
CA HIS A 24 7.01 14.56 68.11
C HIS A 24 8.42 14.37 68.75
N SER A 25 9.11 15.26 69.48
CA SER A 25 8.71 16.16 70.57
C SER A 25 9.88 17.08 71.01
N SER A 26 9.57 18.37 71.27
CA SER A 26 10.09 19.29 72.33
C SER A 26 11.59 19.63 72.37
N SER A 27 12.09 20.85 72.06
CA SER A 27 11.98 22.14 72.80
C SER A 27 13.09 23.14 72.30
N PRO A 28 13.30 24.33 72.92
CA PRO A 28 12.77 25.70 72.69
C PRO A 28 13.67 26.64 71.80
N PRO A 29 13.29 27.91 71.48
CA PRO A 29 14.11 28.85 70.69
C PRO A 29 14.80 29.93 71.57
N PRO A 30 15.55 30.89 71.00
CA PRO A 30 16.81 30.78 70.27
C PRO A 30 17.93 31.61 70.97
N ASP A 31 19.19 31.19 70.94
CA ASP A 31 20.28 32.13 71.25
C ASP A 31 21.62 31.75 70.58
N ASP A 32 22.40 32.80 70.38
CA ASP A 32 23.44 33.09 69.40
C ASP A 32 24.63 32.12 69.23
N ASN A 33 25.11 32.09 67.98
CA ASN A 33 26.51 31.91 67.57
C ASN A 33 27.27 30.68 68.11
N ARG A 34 27.01 29.50 67.53
CA ARG A 34 28.06 28.49 67.37
C ARG A 34 28.62 28.59 65.95
N PRO A 35 29.96 28.64 65.77
CA PRO A 35 30.54 28.58 64.44
C PRO A 35 30.10 27.24 63.86
N VAL A 36 29.33 27.30 62.76
CA VAL A 36 29.03 26.10 61.99
C VAL A 36 30.39 25.51 61.63
N ASP A 37 30.65 24.29 62.11
CA ASP A 37 31.95 23.65 61.97
C ASP A 37 32.24 23.48 60.48
N ALA A 38 33.09 24.35 59.94
CA ALA A 38 33.35 24.45 58.51
C ALA A 38 33.85 23.12 57.94
N ALA A 39 34.50 22.30 58.77
CA ALA A 39 34.94 20.96 58.42
C ALA A 39 33.76 20.00 58.16
N VAL A 40 32.67 20.10 58.93
CA VAL A 40 31.47 19.27 58.75
C VAL A 40 30.73 19.64 57.48
N LEU A 41 30.58 20.93 57.18
CA LEU A 41 30.01 21.38 55.90
C LEU A 41 30.88 20.99 54.71
N GLN A 42 32.20 21.08 54.84
CA GLN A 42 33.13 20.67 53.79
C GLN A 42 33.04 19.17 53.52
N TYR A 43 32.92 18.35 54.55
CA TYR A 43 32.70 16.91 54.43
C TYR A 43 31.35 16.58 53.78
N GLN A 44 30.27 17.26 54.17
CA GLN A 44 28.95 17.08 53.56
C GLN A 44 28.93 17.48 52.09
N ASN A 45 29.56 18.61 51.73
CA ASN A 45 29.71 19.03 50.34
C ASN A 45 30.54 18.03 49.53
N GLN A 46 31.62 17.49 50.10
CA GLN A 46 32.43 16.48 49.42
C GLN A 46 31.64 15.18 49.15
N LYS A 47 30.78 14.78 50.08
CA LYS A 47 29.88 13.63 49.91
C LYS A 47 28.82 13.87 48.83
N LEU A 48 28.23 15.07 48.79
CA LEU A 48 27.28 15.45 47.74
C LEU A 48 27.95 15.49 46.36
N VAL A 49 29.17 16.01 46.27
CA VAL A 49 29.95 16.01 45.02
C VAL A 49 30.22 14.58 44.55
N GLN A 50 30.58 13.66 45.45
CA GLN A 50 30.76 12.24 45.10
C GLN A 50 29.45 11.59 44.60
N GLN A 51 28.32 11.92 45.21
CA GLN A 51 27.01 11.41 44.76
C GLN A 51 26.63 11.97 43.38
N ILE A 52 26.85 13.27 43.16
CA ILE A 52 26.63 13.91 41.85
C ILE A 52 27.52 13.27 40.78
N GLU A 53 28.79 13.03 41.09
CA GLU A 53 29.71 12.42 40.14
C GLU A 53 29.34 10.97 39.80
N THR A 54 28.84 10.22 40.79
CA THR A 54 28.30 8.87 40.58
C THR A 54 27.07 8.90 39.67
N GLN A 55 26.11 9.79 39.93
CA GLN A 55 24.92 9.95 39.10
C GLN A 55 25.23 10.42 37.68
N LYS A 56 26.24 11.29 37.51
CA LYS A 56 26.71 11.69 36.18
C LYS A 56 27.29 10.52 35.40
N GLN A 57 28.05 9.65 36.06
CA GLN A 57 28.60 8.46 35.40
C GLN A 57 27.47 7.51 34.97
N GLU A 58 26.48 7.26 35.83
CA GLU A 58 25.31 6.44 35.49
C GLU A 58 24.51 7.03 34.31
N LEU A 59 24.34 8.37 34.28
CA LEU A 59 23.69 9.04 33.14
C LEU A 59 24.50 8.88 31.85
N HIS A 60 25.82 9.03 31.91
CA HIS A 60 26.69 8.84 30.74
C HIS A 60 26.63 7.40 30.21
N ASP A 61 26.58 6.41 31.12
CA ASP A 61 26.46 4.99 30.75
C ASP A 61 25.10 4.71 30.08
N LEU A 62 24.01 5.28 30.60
CA LEU A 62 22.68 5.18 30.00
C LEU A 62 22.59 5.90 28.64
N GLU A 63 23.18 7.08 28.51
CA GLU A 63 23.26 7.80 27.23
C GLU A 63 24.02 6.99 26.17
N SER A 64 25.11 6.34 26.57
CA SER A 64 25.88 5.45 25.71
C SER A 64 25.06 4.23 25.27
N LYS A 65 24.28 3.64 26.19
CA LYS A 65 23.35 2.53 25.91
C LYS A 65 22.24 2.94 24.93
N ILE A 66 21.66 4.13 25.11
CA ILE A 66 20.64 4.67 24.21
C ILE A 66 21.21 4.88 22.81
N LYS A 67 22.44 5.37 22.71
CA LYS A 67 23.11 5.53 21.41
C LYS A 67 23.31 4.18 20.71
N GLU A 68 23.81 3.17 21.43
CA GLU A 68 23.97 1.80 20.90
C GLU A 68 22.64 1.22 20.41
N LEU A 69 21.56 1.39 21.17
CA LEU A 69 20.23 0.92 20.78
C LEU A 69 19.68 1.65 19.56
N LYS A 70 19.91 2.97 19.44
CA LYS A 70 19.53 3.73 18.25
C LYS A 70 20.27 3.25 17.00
N GLU A 71 21.58 2.97 17.11
CA GLU A 71 22.37 2.44 15.99
C GLU A 71 21.86 1.04 15.55
N LYS A 72 21.46 0.19 16.50
CA LYS A 72 20.83 -1.11 16.19
C LYS A 72 19.44 -0.96 15.57
N GLN A 73 18.66 0.03 16.02
CA GLN A 73 17.35 0.31 15.43
C GLN A 73 17.51 0.78 13.99
N THR A 74 18.45 1.70 13.71
CA THR A 74 18.69 2.17 12.34
C THR A 74 19.13 1.03 11.41
N SER A 75 19.98 0.11 11.87
CA SER A 75 20.39 -1.02 11.03
C SER A 75 19.25 -2.02 10.80
N TYR A 76 18.37 -2.22 11.78
CA TYR A 76 17.16 -3.02 11.60
C TYR A 76 16.18 -2.38 10.61
N ASP A 77 15.96 -1.07 10.71
CA ASP A 77 15.09 -0.32 9.80
C ASP A 77 15.63 -0.35 8.36
N GLU A 78 16.94 -0.22 8.17
CA GLU A 78 17.59 -0.38 6.86
C GLU A 78 17.34 -1.77 6.25
N ILE A 79 17.42 -2.84 7.07
CA ILE A 79 17.12 -4.19 6.62
C ILE A 79 15.64 -4.31 6.23
N LEU A 80 14.71 -3.76 7.01
CA LEU A 80 13.28 -3.78 6.68
C LEU A 80 12.98 -3.04 5.37
N ILE A 81 13.60 -1.89 5.14
CA ILE A 81 13.48 -1.14 3.88
C ILE A 81 13.97 -2.01 2.72
N GLN A 82 15.12 -2.67 2.88
CA GLN A 82 15.67 -3.54 1.85
C GLN A 82 14.76 -4.74 1.57
N VAL A 83 14.17 -5.36 2.61
CA VAL A 83 13.21 -6.45 2.47
C VAL A 83 11.95 -5.98 1.75
N ASN A 84 11.40 -4.81 2.10
CA ASN A 84 10.22 -4.26 1.43
C ASN A 84 10.49 -3.94 -0.05
N PHE A 85 11.68 -3.41 -0.36
CA PHE A 85 12.10 -3.16 -1.73
C PHE A 85 12.22 -4.46 -2.55
N LEU A 86 12.81 -5.51 -1.97
CA LEU A 86 12.90 -6.83 -2.62
C LEU A 86 11.52 -7.49 -2.76
N TRP A 87 10.63 -7.30 -1.79
CA TRP A 87 9.26 -7.80 -1.83
C TRP A 87 8.45 -7.17 -2.96
N THR A 88 8.58 -5.86 -3.15
CA THR A 88 7.90 -5.12 -4.22
C THR A 88 8.35 -5.66 -5.59
N GLN A 89 9.66 -5.82 -5.79
CA GLN A 89 10.19 -6.42 -7.02
C GLN A 89 9.71 -7.86 -7.26
N LEU A 90 9.51 -8.65 -6.20
CA LEU A 90 8.99 -10.01 -6.34
C LEU A 90 7.53 -10.03 -6.83
N ILE A 91 6.71 -9.09 -6.38
CA ILE A 91 5.33 -8.91 -6.88
C ILE A 91 5.35 -8.54 -8.36
N ASP A 92 6.26 -7.67 -8.77
CA ASP A 92 6.40 -7.27 -10.18
C ASP A 92 6.82 -8.45 -11.07
N ILE A 93 7.66 -9.37 -10.56
CA ILE A 93 8.06 -10.60 -11.26
C ILE A 93 6.86 -11.54 -11.47
N ILE A 94 5.96 -11.63 -10.49
CA ILE A 94 4.72 -12.42 -10.59
C ILE A 94 3.83 -11.87 -11.73
N LEU A 95 3.70 -10.54 -11.81
CA LEU A 95 2.92 -9.86 -12.86
C LEU A 95 3.57 -10.02 -14.25
N LEU A 96 4.90 -9.92 -14.32
CA LEU A 96 5.68 -10.13 -15.53
C LEU A 96 5.53 -11.56 -16.05
N GLY A 97 5.43 -12.57 -15.18
CA GLY A 97 5.20 -13.95 -15.61
C GLY A 97 3.83 -14.20 -16.23
N ALA A 98 2.80 -13.49 -15.79
CA ALA A 98 1.51 -13.51 -16.49
C ALA A 98 1.59 -12.87 -17.89
N GLN A 99 2.41 -11.81 -18.04
CA GLN A 99 2.61 -11.11 -19.31
C GLN A 99 3.52 -11.86 -20.30
N ALA A 100 4.50 -12.63 -19.81
CA ALA A 100 5.44 -13.43 -20.62
C ALA A 100 4.85 -14.76 -21.14
N GLY A 101 3.53 -14.89 -21.19
CA GLY A 101 2.87 -16.08 -21.77
C GLY A 101 2.91 -17.35 -20.91
N ALA A 102 3.35 -17.29 -19.64
CA ALA A 102 3.30 -18.44 -18.72
C ALA A 102 1.86 -18.87 -18.38
N GLY A 103 0.89 -18.00 -18.72
CA GLY A 103 -0.48 -18.34 -19.11
C GLY A 103 -1.24 -19.15 -18.08
N GLN A 104 -1.03 -20.46 -18.05
CA GLN A 104 -1.78 -21.46 -17.27
C GLN A 104 -1.00 -22.05 -16.07
N ARG A 105 0.33 -21.93 -16.06
CA ARG A 105 1.21 -22.50 -15.01
C ARG A 105 1.59 -21.51 -13.91
N ALA A 106 1.56 -20.20 -14.20
CA ALA A 106 1.79 -19.12 -13.23
C ALA A 106 0.50 -18.62 -12.53
N ILE A 107 -0.68 -19.09 -12.95
CA ILE A 107 -1.98 -18.68 -12.39
C ILE A 107 -2.15 -19.11 -10.92
N PRO A 108 -1.84 -20.36 -10.52
CA PRO A 108 -2.06 -20.79 -9.14
C PRO A 108 -1.20 -20.00 -8.13
N SER A 109 -0.03 -19.50 -8.55
CA SER A 109 0.81 -18.61 -7.75
C SER A 109 0.22 -17.20 -7.58
N LEU A 110 -0.57 -16.70 -8.54
CA LEU A 110 -1.31 -15.44 -8.41
C LEU A 110 -2.42 -15.55 -7.36
N ASP A 111 -3.17 -16.66 -7.42
CA ASP A 111 -4.33 -16.90 -6.55
C ASP A 111 -3.96 -17.08 -5.07
N ARG A 112 -2.74 -17.62 -4.83
CA ARG A 112 -2.18 -17.81 -3.49
C ARG A 112 -1.77 -16.49 -2.81
N VAL A 113 -1.26 -15.53 -3.58
CA VAL A 113 -0.79 -14.23 -3.04
C VAL A 113 -1.97 -13.31 -2.70
N GLU A 114 -3.10 -13.45 -3.39
CA GLU A 114 -4.27 -12.58 -3.18
C GLU A 114 -5.20 -13.09 -2.07
N SER A 115 -5.33 -14.41 -1.91
CA SER A 115 -6.21 -15.01 -0.88
C SER A 115 -5.75 -14.77 0.56
N SER A 116 -4.48 -14.41 0.78
CA SER A 116 -3.91 -14.14 2.12
C SER A 116 -4.04 -12.69 2.58
N ARG A 117 -4.51 -11.78 1.71
CA ARG A 117 -4.60 -10.33 2.03
C ARG A 117 -5.88 -9.94 2.77
N GLY A 118 -6.83 -10.87 2.93
CA GLY A 118 -8.19 -10.59 3.40
C GLY A 118 -8.36 -10.40 4.92
N SER A 119 -7.40 -10.84 5.74
CA SER A 119 -7.53 -10.80 7.20
C SER A 119 -6.40 -9.98 7.84
N ILE A 120 -6.76 -9.01 8.69
CA ILE A 120 -5.78 -8.36 9.57
C ILE A 120 -5.35 -9.42 10.59
N PRO A 121 -4.05 -9.78 10.66
CA PRO A 121 -3.58 -10.74 11.66
C PRO A 121 -3.96 -10.25 13.06
N SER A 122 -4.47 -11.14 13.92
CA SER A 122 -4.92 -10.77 15.27
C SER A 122 -3.75 -10.56 16.25
N CYS A 123 -2.53 -10.35 15.74
CA CYS A 123 -1.30 -10.26 16.51
C CYS A 123 -0.91 -8.79 16.81
N PRO A 124 0.00 -8.58 17.78
CA PRO A 124 0.58 -7.26 18.07
C PRO A 124 1.20 -6.62 16.81
N SER A 125 1.25 -5.29 16.75
CA SER A 125 1.77 -4.53 15.60
C SER A 125 3.16 -4.94 15.13
N GLU A 126 3.98 -5.40 16.06
CA GLU A 126 5.35 -5.87 15.88
C GLU A 126 5.41 -7.16 15.05
N ASP A 127 4.38 -8.00 15.13
CA ASP A 127 4.32 -9.30 14.47
C ASP A 127 3.53 -9.27 13.15
N ILE A 128 2.78 -8.19 12.87
CA ILE A 128 1.94 -8.07 11.67
C ILE A 128 2.76 -8.25 10.39
N PHE A 129 3.95 -7.64 10.35
CA PHE A 129 4.83 -7.76 9.18
C PHE A 129 5.26 -9.21 8.96
N LEU A 130 5.67 -9.91 10.01
CA LEU A 130 6.12 -11.29 9.94
C LEU A 130 4.97 -12.24 9.60
N CYS A 131 3.79 -12.05 10.20
CA CYS A 131 2.56 -12.76 9.86
C CYS A 131 2.20 -12.63 8.36
N ARG A 132 2.26 -11.40 7.82
CA ARG A 132 2.04 -11.16 6.38
C ARG A 132 3.13 -11.79 5.51
N LEU A 133 4.38 -11.74 5.95
CA LEU A 133 5.52 -12.32 5.22
C LEU A 133 5.39 -13.84 5.10
N LEU A 134 4.90 -14.49 6.16
CA LEU A 134 4.75 -15.93 6.27
C LEU A 134 3.37 -16.47 5.80
N GLU A 135 2.43 -15.57 5.45
CA GLU A 135 1.04 -15.91 5.11
C GLU A 135 0.30 -16.62 6.26
N THR A 136 0.51 -16.17 7.51
CA THR A 136 -0.05 -16.77 8.72
C THR A 136 -0.81 -15.75 9.56
N ASP A 137 -2.00 -16.09 10.07
CA ASP A 137 -2.84 -15.15 10.83
C ASP A 137 -2.38 -14.92 12.28
N ALA A 138 -1.56 -15.82 12.83
CA ALA A 138 -0.99 -15.69 14.17
C ALA A 138 0.29 -16.53 14.33
N ILE A 139 1.34 -15.92 14.86
CA ILE A 139 2.56 -16.64 15.29
C ILE A 139 2.34 -17.09 16.72
N LYS A 140 2.28 -18.41 16.94
CA LYS A 140 2.02 -18.98 18.25
C LYS A 140 3.23 -18.68 19.15
N GLY A 141 3.08 -17.71 20.05
CA GLY A 141 4.08 -17.37 21.06
C GLY A 141 4.30 -18.54 22.03
N ASN A 142 5.11 -19.50 21.64
CA ASN A 142 5.63 -20.51 22.53
C ASN A 142 7.13 -20.66 22.30
N LYS A 143 7.86 -20.86 23.41
CA LYS A 143 9.31 -20.98 23.57
C LYS A 143 10.14 -20.69 22.31
N ASN A 144 10.92 -19.60 22.38
CA ASN A 144 11.73 -19.00 21.31
C ASN A 144 12.38 -19.98 20.28
N ASP A 145 12.77 -21.19 20.66
CA ASP A 145 13.36 -22.17 19.73
C ASP A 145 12.35 -22.78 18.73
N GLU A 146 11.09 -23.01 19.14
CA GLU A 146 10.08 -23.65 18.29
C GLU A 146 9.44 -22.65 17.31
N SER A 147 9.37 -21.38 17.71
CA SER A 147 8.92 -20.27 16.85
C SER A 147 9.96 -19.87 15.82
N ILE A 148 11.26 -19.87 16.17
CA ILE A 148 12.34 -19.61 15.19
C ILE A 148 12.37 -20.70 14.11
N GLY A 149 12.25 -21.98 14.48
CA GLY A 149 12.22 -23.09 13.52
C GLY A 149 11.06 -23.01 12.53
N TYR A 150 9.87 -22.62 13.00
CA TYR A 150 8.71 -22.40 12.13
C TYR A 150 8.93 -21.25 11.14
N VAL A 151 9.50 -20.13 11.60
CA VAL A 151 9.81 -18.98 10.74
C VAL A 151 10.84 -19.35 9.68
N GLU A 152 11.89 -20.09 10.05
CA GLU A 152 12.91 -20.57 9.11
C GLU A 152 12.33 -21.53 8.06
N GLU A 153 11.48 -22.49 8.46
CA GLU A 153 10.84 -23.43 7.55
C GLU A 153 9.89 -22.71 6.58
N ALA A 154 9.07 -21.78 7.08
CA ALA A 154 8.14 -21.01 6.27
C ALA A 154 8.89 -20.08 5.29
N LEU A 155 10.01 -19.47 5.71
CA LEU A 155 10.88 -18.71 4.82
C LEU A 155 11.53 -19.59 3.75
N ALA A 156 12.02 -20.79 4.10
CA ALA A 156 12.60 -21.73 3.15
C ALA A 156 11.57 -22.24 2.12
N ALA A 157 10.35 -22.54 2.57
CA ALA A 157 9.23 -22.91 1.70
C ALA A 157 8.89 -21.77 0.72
N ARG A 158 8.87 -20.52 1.23
CA ARG A 158 8.65 -19.33 0.40
C ARG A 158 9.75 -19.13 -0.63
N GLN A 159 11.02 -19.21 -0.22
CA GLN A 159 12.17 -19.10 -1.13
C GLN A 159 12.12 -20.16 -2.23
N THR A 160 11.71 -21.38 -1.89
CA THR A 160 11.52 -22.48 -2.87
C THR A 160 10.42 -22.12 -3.86
N SER A 161 9.25 -21.68 -3.37
CA SER A 161 8.13 -21.24 -4.22
C SER A 161 8.52 -20.08 -5.15
N THR A 162 9.26 -19.10 -4.65
CA THR A 162 9.77 -17.98 -5.46
C THR A 162 10.72 -18.47 -6.54
N ARG A 163 11.63 -19.39 -6.22
CA ARG A 163 12.59 -19.95 -7.19
C ARG A 163 11.88 -20.75 -8.28
N GLU A 164 10.87 -21.53 -7.92
CA GLU A 164 10.04 -22.26 -8.88
C GLU A 164 9.31 -21.31 -9.81
N LEU A 165 8.75 -20.21 -9.29
CA LEU A 165 8.13 -19.17 -10.11
C LEU A 165 9.14 -18.52 -11.07
N MET A 166 10.33 -18.15 -10.59
CA MET A 166 11.39 -17.58 -11.44
C MET A 166 11.78 -18.53 -12.57
N LYS A 167 11.87 -19.84 -12.28
CA LYS A 167 12.14 -20.85 -13.29
C LYS A 167 11.01 -20.99 -14.31
N LEU A 168 9.75 -20.96 -13.85
CA LEU A 168 8.59 -20.94 -14.74
C LEU A 168 8.57 -19.71 -15.65
N LEU A 169 9.04 -18.57 -15.15
CA LEU A 169 9.18 -17.34 -15.93
C LEU A 169 10.28 -17.47 -16.98
N GLU A 170 11.45 -17.98 -16.60
CA GLU A 170 12.56 -18.25 -17.52
C GLU A 170 12.12 -19.19 -18.65
N ASP A 171 11.49 -20.32 -18.30
CA ASP A 171 10.97 -21.30 -19.27
C ASP A 171 9.91 -20.66 -20.21
N ALA A 172 9.08 -19.76 -19.70
CA ALA A 172 8.07 -19.05 -20.50
C ALA A 172 8.71 -18.05 -21.48
N ILE A 173 9.69 -17.26 -21.01
CA ILE A 173 10.46 -16.33 -21.84
C ILE A 173 11.20 -17.08 -22.94
N ASP A 174 11.84 -18.21 -22.61
CA ASP A 174 12.57 -19.03 -23.58
C ASP A 174 11.62 -19.66 -24.60
N SER A 175 10.44 -20.13 -24.16
CA SER A 175 9.41 -20.63 -25.06
C SER A 175 8.91 -19.53 -26.02
N GLN A 176 8.69 -18.32 -25.50
CA GLN A 176 8.24 -17.19 -26.31
C GLN A 176 9.33 -16.72 -27.28
N ARG A 177 10.59 -16.70 -26.84
CA ARG A 177 11.76 -16.44 -27.70
C ARG A 177 11.85 -17.43 -28.84
N ALA A 178 11.73 -18.74 -28.56
CA ALA A 178 11.75 -19.78 -29.58
C ALA A 178 10.59 -19.64 -30.59
N LYS A 179 9.40 -19.22 -30.14
CA LYS A 179 8.27 -18.91 -31.02
C LYS A 179 8.60 -17.72 -31.93
N PHE A 180 9.17 -16.64 -31.40
CA PHE A 180 9.57 -15.47 -32.19
C PHE A 180 10.66 -15.81 -33.22
N GLU A 181 11.68 -16.58 -32.84
CA GLU A 181 12.72 -17.07 -33.75
C GLU A 181 12.11 -17.93 -34.87
N GLY A 182 11.18 -18.83 -34.52
CA GLY A 182 10.47 -19.65 -35.51
C GLY A 182 9.62 -18.83 -36.48
N ILE A 183 9.02 -17.73 -36.04
CA ILE A 183 8.30 -16.78 -36.91
C ILE A 183 9.29 -16.01 -37.80
N ALA A 184 10.40 -15.54 -37.24
CA ALA A 184 11.43 -14.81 -37.97
C ALA A 184 12.06 -15.66 -39.08
N ASP A 185 12.34 -16.94 -38.81
CA ASP A 185 12.85 -17.90 -39.79
C ASP A 185 11.87 -18.12 -40.95
N ILE A 186 10.56 -18.16 -40.65
CA ILE A 186 9.51 -18.29 -41.68
C ILE A 186 9.44 -17.02 -42.54
N LEU A 187 9.55 -15.83 -41.93
CA LEU A 187 9.44 -14.55 -42.64
C LEU A 187 10.71 -14.20 -43.45
N LEU A 188 11.89 -14.62 -43.01
CA LEU A 188 13.18 -14.34 -43.67
C LEU A 188 13.57 -15.41 -44.71
N GLY A 189 12.99 -16.60 -44.64
CA GLY A 189 13.20 -17.64 -45.64
C GLY A 189 12.73 -17.22 -47.04
N LYS A 190 13.41 -17.70 -48.09
CA LYS A 190 12.91 -17.62 -49.48
C LYS A 190 12.27 -18.96 -49.85
N PRO A 191 11.01 -19.22 -49.50
CA PRO A 191 10.36 -20.49 -49.82
C PRO A 191 10.01 -20.60 -51.31
N SER A 192 9.98 -21.84 -51.82
CA SER A 192 9.28 -22.14 -53.07
C SER A 192 7.76 -21.95 -52.87
N THR A 193 6.97 -21.90 -53.95
CA THR A 193 5.50 -21.71 -53.86
C THR A 193 4.78 -22.80 -53.08
N GLU A 194 5.31 -24.02 -53.05
CA GLU A 194 4.72 -25.16 -52.33
C GLU A 194 5.15 -25.15 -50.84
N ASP A 195 6.39 -24.73 -50.57
CA ASP A 195 6.89 -24.49 -49.22
C ASP A 195 6.20 -23.30 -48.54
N ALA A 196 5.81 -22.28 -49.30
CA ALA A 196 5.12 -21.10 -48.80
C ALA A 196 3.76 -21.45 -48.18
N VAL A 197 3.01 -22.39 -48.78
CA VAL A 197 1.72 -22.85 -48.25
C VAL A 197 1.90 -23.61 -46.92
N ILE A 198 2.94 -24.42 -46.81
CA ILE A 198 3.27 -25.16 -45.58
C ILE A 198 3.72 -24.19 -44.48
N GLN A 199 4.55 -23.21 -44.83
CA GLN A 199 5.01 -22.17 -43.91
C GLN A 199 3.89 -21.26 -43.41
N LEU A 200 2.95 -20.86 -44.28
CA LEU A 200 1.78 -20.09 -43.87
C LEU A 200 0.88 -20.85 -42.88
N ARG A 201 0.65 -22.16 -43.09
CA ARG A 201 -0.11 -22.97 -42.12
C ARG A 201 0.61 -23.10 -40.77
N LYS A 202 1.94 -23.19 -40.78
CA LYS A 202 2.73 -23.22 -39.55
C LYS A 202 2.65 -21.88 -38.80
N LEU A 203 2.71 -20.76 -39.52
CA LEU A 203 2.53 -19.42 -38.96
C LEU A 203 1.11 -19.23 -38.38
N ASP A 204 0.08 -19.64 -39.12
CA ASP A 204 -1.32 -19.62 -38.66
C ASP A 204 -1.51 -20.46 -37.37
N GLY A 205 -0.85 -21.62 -37.29
CA GLY A 205 -0.81 -22.44 -36.06
C GLY A 205 -0.19 -21.71 -34.86
N LEU A 206 0.92 -21.01 -35.05
CA LEU A 206 1.57 -20.24 -33.98
C LEU A 206 0.72 -19.04 -33.53
N ILE A 207 0.10 -18.34 -34.48
CA ILE A 207 -0.77 -17.18 -34.21
C ILE A 207 -2.05 -17.62 -33.50
N THR A 208 -2.67 -18.72 -33.90
CA THR A 208 -3.89 -19.25 -33.27
C THR A 208 -3.63 -19.75 -31.85
N GLU A 209 -2.47 -20.37 -31.59
CA GLU A 209 -2.05 -20.76 -30.24
C GLU A 209 -1.84 -19.53 -29.33
N GLU A 210 -1.18 -18.48 -29.84
CA GLU A 210 -0.97 -17.23 -29.11
C GLU A 210 -2.29 -16.50 -28.82
N ALA A 211 -3.18 -16.41 -29.82
CA ALA A 211 -4.50 -15.81 -29.65
C ALA A 211 -5.36 -16.55 -28.60
N SER A 212 -5.22 -17.88 -28.52
CA SER A 212 -5.86 -18.71 -27.49
C SER A 212 -5.26 -18.49 -26.11
N CYS A 213 -3.94 -18.32 -26.00
CA CYS A 213 -3.26 -17.97 -24.76
C CYS A 213 -3.74 -16.60 -24.23
N LEU A 214 -3.73 -15.58 -25.09
CA LEU A 214 -4.17 -14.23 -24.76
C LEU A 214 -5.64 -14.18 -24.33
N HIS A 215 -6.53 -14.94 -24.99
CA HIS A 215 -7.93 -15.04 -24.58
C HIS A 215 -8.07 -15.58 -23.15
N LYS A 216 -7.34 -16.65 -22.79
CA LYS A 216 -7.39 -17.21 -21.43
C LYS A 216 -6.89 -16.23 -20.37
N VAL A 217 -5.84 -15.46 -20.68
CA VAL A 217 -5.33 -14.41 -19.77
C VAL A 217 -6.35 -13.29 -19.62
N ALA A 218 -7.00 -12.87 -20.71
CA ALA A 218 -8.05 -11.85 -20.67
C ALA A 218 -9.28 -12.30 -19.86
N ASP A 219 -9.71 -13.54 -20.03
CA ASP A 219 -10.82 -14.11 -19.26
C ASP A 219 -10.52 -14.14 -17.76
N LEU A 220 -9.29 -14.52 -17.39
CA LEU A 220 -8.83 -14.50 -15.99
C LEU A 220 -8.80 -13.08 -15.44
N LEU A 221 -8.25 -12.12 -16.19
CA LEU A 221 -8.18 -10.72 -15.77
C LEU A 221 -9.58 -10.14 -15.57
N HIS A 222 -10.52 -10.44 -16.46
CA HIS A 222 -11.92 -10.06 -16.30
C HIS A 222 -12.56 -10.70 -15.07
N PHE A 223 -12.28 -11.98 -14.80
CA PHE A 223 -12.76 -12.65 -13.59
C PHE A 223 -12.24 -11.96 -12.32
N LYS A 224 -10.95 -11.63 -12.26
CA LYS A 224 -10.33 -10.93 -11.13
C LYS A 224 -10.85 -9.49 -10.97
N HIS A 225 -11.01 -8.74 -12.05
CA HIS A 225 -11.61 -7.42 -12.00
C HIS A 225 -13.04 -7.49 -11.43
N LYS A 226 -13.85 -8.46 -11.88
CA LYS A 226 -15.19 -8.66 -11.33
C LYS A 226 -15.15 -8.96 -9.82
N GLN A 227 -14.26 -9.85 -9.39
CA GLN A 227 -14.06 -10.17 -7.97
C GLN A 227 -13.75 -8.90 -7.15
N TYR A 228 -12.79 -8.08 -7.57
CA TYR A 228 -12.46 -6.86 -6.85
C TYR A 228 -13.59 -5.83 -6.87
N ALA A 229 -14.34 -5.72 -7.96
CA ALA A 229 -15.49 -4.84 -8.01
C ALA A 229 -16.56 -5.25 -6.98
N ASP A 230 -16.81 -6.56 -6.84
CA ASP A 230 -17.75 -7.11 -5.86
C ASP A 230 -17.26 -6.88 -4.41
N GLU A 231 -15.96 -7.06 -4.15
CA GLU A 231 -15.35 -6.80 -2.83
C GLU A 231 -15.39 -5.30 -2.46
N ILE A 232 -15.06 -4.41 -3.39
CA ILE A 232 -15.14 -2.95 -3.20
C ILE A 232 -16.58 -2.55 -2.91
N GLN A 233 -17.54 -3.08 -3.67
CA GLN A 233 -18.95 -2.78 -3.46
C GLN A 233 -19.41 -3.23 -2.06
N THR A 234 -19.00 -4.42 -1.62
CA THR A 234 -19.28 -4.93 -0.27
C THR A 234 -18.70 -4.02 0.80
N CYS A 235 -17.48 -3.52 0.61
CA CYS A 235 -16.85 -2.57 1.54
C CYS A 235 -17.62 -1.24 1.62
N ILE A 236 -18.07 -0.71 0.48
CA ILE A 236 -18.89 0.50 0.41
C ILE A 236 -20.21 0.31 1.17
N ASP A 237 -20.86 -0.83 0.95
CA ASP A 237 -22.14 -1.17 1.59
C ASP A 237 -21.96 -1.27 3.12
N ASN A 238 -20.92 -1.95 3.59
CA ASN A 238 -20.59 -2.03 5.02
C ASN A 238 -20.31 -0.66 5.64
N HIS A 239 -19.48 0.16 4.99
CA HIS A 239 -19.21 1.52 5.47
C HIS A 239 -20.49 2.38 5.53
N SER A 240 -21.44 2.14 4.63
CA SER A 240 -22.74 2.82 4.67
C SER A 240 -23.57 2.42 5.90
N VAL A 241 -23.52 1.14 6.29
CA VAL A 241 -24.17 0.61 7.50
C VAL A 241 -23.51 1.17 8.74
N ASP A 242 -22.18 1.10 8.84
CA ASP A 242 -21.42 1.64 9.98
C ASP A 242 -21.69 3.14 10.16
N ARG A 243 -21.78 3.90 9.07
CA ARG A 243 -22.11 5.33 9.11
C ARG A 243 -23.53 5.58 9.64
N ILE A 244 -24.50 4.71 9.35
CA ILE A 244 -25.85 4.81 9.91
C ILE A 244 -25.81 4.48 11.40
N GLU A 245 -25.08 3.45 11.79
CA GLU A 245 -24.95 3.00 13.18
C GLU A 245 -24.26 4.05 14.07
N ILE A 246 -23.19 4.68 13.59
CA ILE A 246 -22.52 5.79 14.28
C ILE A 246 -23.49 6.95 14.51
N LYS A 247 -24.33 7.30 13.53
CA LYS A 247 -25.34 8.36 13.68
C LYS A 247 -26.39 7.98 14.71
N ARG A 248 -26.84 6.73 14.74
CA ARG A 248 -27.79 6.22 15.75
C ARG A 248 -27.19 6.33 17.15
N LEU A 249 -25.99 5.80 17.35
CA LEU A 249 -25.28 5.84 18.63
C LEU A 249 -25.00 7.28 19.09
N ALA A 250 -24.66 8.19 18.18
CA ALA A 250 -24.49 9.60 18.52
C ALA A 250 -25.80 10.24 19.02
N GLY A 251 -26.93 9.91 18.40
CA GLY A 251 -28.25 10.36 18.86
C GLY A 251 -28.62 9.80 20.23
N GLU A 252 -28.38 8.50 20.46
CA GLU A 252 -28.61 7.86 21.77
C GLU A 252 -27.74 8.45 22.88
N LEU A 253 -26.49 8.80 22.55
CA LEU A 253 -25.61 9.50 23.49
C LEU A 253 -26.15 10.89 23.83
N GLU A 254 -26.62 11.64 22.83
CA GLU A 254 -27.20 12.98 23.05
C GLU A 254 -28.48 12.92 23.91
N GLU A 255 -29.34 11.93 23.68
CA GLU A 255 -30.53 11.66 24.50
C GLU A 255 -30.13 11.31 25.94
N SER A 256 -29.18 10.39 26.12
CA SER A 256 -28.66 9.99 27.43
C SER A 256 -28.03 11.18 28.18
N MET A 257 -27.29 12.04 27.48
CA MET A 257 -26.72 13.27 28.04
C MET A 257 -27.81 14.26 28.47
N ALA A 258 -28.89 14.39 27.69
CA ALA A 258 -30.02 15.25 28.03
C ALA A 258 -30.78 14.73 29.26
N GLU A 259 -31.04 13.42 29.34
CA GLU A 259 -31.64 12.77 30.51
C GLU A 259 -30.78 12.95 31.77
N LEU A 260 -29.45 12.79 31.64
CA LEU A 260 -28.51 13.01 32.73
C LEU A 260 -28.56 14.46 33.21
N GLU A 261 -28.54 15.43 32.30
CA GLU A 261 -28.62 16.85 32.66
C GLU A 261 -29.97 17.21 33.29
N GLU A 262 -31.07 16.59 32.85
CA GLU A 262 -32.36 16.73 33.51
C GLU A 262 -32.38 16.12 34.91
N SER A 263 -31.80 14.93 35.10
CA SER A 263 -31.66 14.30 36.42
C SER A 263 -30.84 15.18 37.37
N ARG A 264 -29.77 15.81 36.87
CA ARG A 264 -28.96 16.78 37.61
C ARG A 264 -29.77 18.01 38.02
N ARG A 265 -30.58 18.58 37.11
CA ARG A 265 -31.48 19.72 37.43
C ARG A 265 -32.51 19.33 38.48
N LYS A 266 -33.10 18.13 38.37
CA LYS A 266 -34.03 17.59 39.39
C LYS A 266 -33.34 17.45 40.74
N LEU A 267 -32.11 16.94 40.79
CA LEU A 267 -31.32 16.82 42.01
C LEU A 267 -31.01 18.18 42.66
N ILE A 268 -30.63 19.17 41.86
CA ILE A 268 -30.40 20.55 42.34
C ILE A 268 -31.68 21.13 42.95
N ASN A 269 -32.81 20.98 42.27
CA ASN A 269 -34.11 21.43 42.80
C ASN A 269 -34.49 20.73 44.11
N LEU A 270 -34.28 19.41 44.21
CA LEU A 270 -34.50 18.66 45.46
C LEU A 270 -33.57 19.12 46.58
N LYS A 271 -32.30 19.44 46.26
CA LYS A 271 -31.34 19.99 47.22
C LYS A 271 -31.76 21.38 47.68
N MET A 272 -32.19 22.26 46.77
CA MET A 272 -32.75 23.57 47.11
C MET A 272 -34.02 23.47 47.95
N GLN A 273 -34.89 22.49 47.70
CA GLN A 273 -36.06 22.23 48.54
C GLN A 273 -35.67 21.69 49.92
N LYS A 274 -34.68 20.80 50.02
CA LYS A 274 -34.15 20.32 51.30
C LYS A 274 -33.52 21.45 52.11
N ASP A 275 -32.72 22.29 51.46
CA ASP A 275 -32.06 23.43 52.10
C ASP A 275 -33.07 24.55 52.42
N GLY A 276 -34.10 24.75 51.60
CA GLY A 276 -35.22 25.67 51.84
C GLY A 276 -36.18 25.19 52.94
N VAL A 277 -36.43 23.89 53.06
CA VAL A 277 -37.24 23.29 54.14
C VAL A 277 -36.43 23.21 55.44
N SER A 278 -35.11 23.06 55.37
CA SER A 278 -34.23 23.19 56.54
C SER A 278 -34.05 24.64 57.01
N GLY A 279 -34.24 25.63 56.13
CA GLY A 279 -34.34 27.05 56.48
C GLY A 279 -35.71 27.46 57.04
N MET A 280 -36.73 26.60 56.89
CA MET A 280 -38.06 26.75 57.47
C MET A 280 -38.19 25.92 58.76
N GLN A 281 -37.15 25.95 59.60
CA GLN A 281 -37.37 25.63 61.01
C GLN A 281 -38.21 26.77 61.58
N VAL A 282 -39.51 26.50 61.71
CA VAL A 282 -40.49 27.31 62.42
C VAL A 282 -39.84 27.82 63.71
N PRO A 283 -39.84 29.15 63.98
CA PRO A 283 -39.43 29.66 65.26
C PRO A 283 -40.31 29.00 66.31
N ILE A 284 -39.74 28.11 67.11
CA ILE A 284 -40.35 27.71 68.37
C ILE A 284 -40.59 29.03 69.10
N PRO A 285 -41.84 29.37 69.47
CA PRO A 285 -42.15 30.67 70.01
C PRO A 285 -41.45 30.84 71.36
N ILE A 286 -40.39 31.64 71.37
CA ILE A 286 -39.89 32.30 72.57
C ILE A 286 -40.91 33.41 72.85
N PRO A 287 -41.68 33.36 73.96
CA PRO A 287 -42.54 34.46 74.33
C PRO A 287 -41.65 35.63 74.76
N VAL A 288 -41.51 36.61 73.88
CA VAL A 288 -41.11 37.97 74.23
C VAL A 288 -42.26 38.57 75.02
N ILE A 289 -42.12 38.62 76.34
CA ILE A 289 -42.99 39.41 77.21
C ILE A 289 -42.33 40.79 77.37
N VAL A 290 -42.82 41.76 76.60
CA VAL A 290 -42.70 43.19 76.88
C VAL A 290 -44.06 43.67 77.43
N PRO A 291 -44.09 44.48 78.49
CA PRO A 291 -45.10 44.40 79.54
C PRO A 291 -46.30 45.31 79.25
N ASN A 292 -47.51 44.82 79.51
CA ASN A 292 -48.62 45.66 79.93
C ASN A 292 -49.60 44.91 80.83
N ALA A 293 -49.99 45.61 81.87
CA ALA A 293 -50.55 45.13 83.13
C ALA A 293 -51.89 44.40 83.01
N VAL A 294 -52.05 43.30 83.75
CA VAL A 294 -53.21 43.04 84.64
C VAL A 294 -52.81 41.96 85.66
N ASN A 295 -53.15 42.24 86.93
CA ASN A 295 -52.83 41.53 88.16
C ASN A 295 -53.13 40.01 88.17
N GLY A 296 -52.18 39.24 88.72
CA GLY A 296 -52.38 37.83 89.11
C GLY A 296 -51.16 37.24 89.82
N SER A 297 -51.06 37.49 91.13
CA SER A 297 -50.21 36.81 92.14
C SER A 297 -48.85 36.23 91.68
N VAL A 298 -47.77 36.98 91.95
CA VAL A 298 -46.40 36.43 92.04
C VAL A 298 -46.33 35.53 93.26
N SER A 299 -46.26 34.21 93.05
CA SER A 299 -45.71 33.30 94.06
C SER A 299 -44.19 33.49 94.08
N PRO A 300 -43.54 33.65 95.26
CA PRO A 300 -42.11 33.83 95.31
C PRO A 300 -41.43 32.49 94.98
N GLU A 301 -41.04 32.29 93.73
CA GLU A 301 -40.12 31.19 93.40
C GLU A 301 -38.84 31.36 94.22
N LYS A 302 -38.44 30.27 94.89
CA LYS A 302 -37.23 30.26 95.72
C LYS A 302 -36.02 30.67 94.87
N PRO A 303 -35.13 31.54 95.38
CA PRO A 303 -33.95 32.01 94.64
C PRO A 303 -33.04 30.87 94.13
N ALA A 304 -33.14 29.69 94.75
CA ALA A 304 -32.44 28.48 94.34
C ALA A 304 -32.85 27.96 92.95
N ASP A 305 -34.12 28.05 92.55
CA ASP A 305 -34.60 27.46 91.28
C ASP A 305 -34.27 28.35 90.07
N ARG A 306 -34.35 29.67 90.25
CA ARG A 306 -33.85 30.65 89.27
C ARG A 306 -32.34 30.54 89.06
N SER A 307 -31.58 30.30 90.13
CA SER A 307 -30.13 30.07 90.03
C SER A 307 -29.78 28.78 89.31
N LYS A 308 -30.61 27.74 89.42
CA LYS A 308 -30.42 26.46 88.73
C LYS A 308 -30.66 26.60 87.22
N ARG A 309 -31.77 27.20 86.81
CA ARG A 309 -32.07 27.47 85.39
C ARG A 309 -31.03 28.38 84.72
N LEU A 310 -30.52 29.38 85.45
CA LEU A 310 -29.42 30.22 84.95
C LEU A 310 -28.12 29.44 84.75
N ARG A 311 -27.85 28.44 85.59
CA ARG A 311 -26.68 27.55 85.45
C ARG A 311 -26.83 26.62 84.24
N GLU A 312 -27.99 25.98 84.10
CA GLU A 312 -28.30 25.12 82.95
C GLU A 312 -28.26 25.88 81.63
N LEU A 313 -28.78 27.11 81.60
CA LEU A 313 -28.68 27.99 80.42
C LEU A 313 -27.22 28.36 80.12
N LYS A 314 -26.42 28.63 81.16
CA LYS A 314 -24.99 28.91 81.00
C LYS A 314 -24.22 27.71 80.45
N GLU A 315 -24.50 26.51 80.94
CA GLU A 315 -23.94 25.25 80.43
C GLU A 315 -24.36 25.02 78.97
N SER A 316 -25.65 25.20 78.64
CA SER A 316 -26.14 25.09 77.26
C SER A 316 -25.52 26.13 76.31
N ILE A 317 -25.21 27.35 76.77
CA ILE A 317 -24.51 28.36 75.97
C ILE A 317 -23.06 27.94 75.71
N GLU A 318 -22.38 27.35 76.71
CA GLU A 318 -21.01 26.87 76.53
C GLU A 318 -20.97 25.67 75.56
N ASP A 319 -21.93 24.74 75.65
CA ASP A 319 -22.04 23.60 74.73
C ASP A 319 -22.28 24.06 73.28
N ILE A 320 -23.17 25.05 73.06
CA ILE A 320 -23.41 25.63 71.73
C ILE A 320 -22.16 26.34 71.20
N LYS A 321 -21.40 27.00 72.07
CA LYS A 321 -20.17 27.69 71.70
C LYS A 321 -19.08 26.70 71.25
N VAL A 322 -18.88 25.61 72.00
CA VAL A 322 -17.95 24.53 71.60
C VAL A 322 -18.40 23.92 70.27
N LEU A 323 -19.69 23.63 70.10
CA LEU A 323 -20.22 23.11 68.84
C LEU A 323 -20.01 24.08 67.66
N ALA A 324 -20.16 25.38 67.89
CA ALA A 324 -19.92 26.40 66.87
C ALA A 324 -18.42 26.52 66.52
N GLU A 325 -17.54 26.38 67.50
CA GLU A 325 -16.08 26.33 67.31
C GLU A 325 -15.66 25.08 66.52
N ASP A 326 -16.20 23.90 66.86
CA ASP A 326 -15.97 22.66 66.11
C ASP A 326 -16.43 22.80 64.66
N ARG A 327 -17.64 23.36 64.45
CA ARG A 327 -18.18 23.57 63.11
C ARG A 327 -17.38 24.57 62.29
N LEU A 328 -16.81 25.59 62.93
CA LEU A 328 -15.92 26.56 62.29
C LEU A 328 -14.62 25.87 61.86
N SER A 329 -14.05 25.00 62.71
CA SER A 329 -12.85 24.22 62.37
C SER A 329 -13.10 23.30 61.18
N GLU A 330 -14.19 22.55 61.17
CA GLU A 330 -14.57 21.69 60.03
C GLU A 330 -14.70 22.46 58.71
N LEU A 331 -15.25 23.68 58.77
CA LEU A 331 -15.37 24.54 57.58
C LEU A 331 -14.02 25.06 57.10
N GLN A 332 -13.09 25.37 58.01
CA GLN A 332 -11.73 25.78 57.67
C GLN A 332 -10.96 24.64 57.01
N ASP A 333 -11.03 23.43 57.56
CA ASP A 333 -10.41 22.24 56.98
C ASP A 333 -10.96 21.95 55.58
N ALA A 334 -12.30 22.00 55.41
CA ALA A 334 -12.94 21.81 54.12
C ALA A 334 -12.58 22.91 53.09
N GLN A 335 -12.32 24.14 53.55
CA GLN A 335 -11.85 25.23 52.70
C GLN A 335 -10.41 24.99 52.23
N GLU A 336 -9.53 24.50 53.11
CA GLU A 336 -8.16 24.16 52.77
C GLU A 336 -8.11 22.99 51.77
N ASP A 337 -8.91 21.95 52.00
CA ASP A 337 -9.07 20.85 51.05
C ASP A 337 -9.56 21.32 49.68
N ASN A 338 -10.55 22.22 49.64
CA ASN A 338 -11.02 22.81 48.37
C ASN A 338 -9.90 23.56 47.63
N LEU A 339 -9.07 24.30 48.37
CA LEU A 339 -7.93 25.02 47.79
C LEU A 339 -6.89 24.05 47.21
N ILE A 340 -6.63 22.93 47.89
CA ILE A 340 -5.73 21.87 47.40
C ILE A 340 -6.28 21.24 46.12
N LEU A 341 -7.56 20.85 46.13
CA LEU A 341 -8.22 20.26 44.96
C LEU A 341 -8.26 21.22 43.77
N SER A 342 -8.50 22.52 44.02
CA SER A 342 -8.48 23.53 42.96
C SER A 342 -7.09 23.66 42.32
N LYS A 343 -6.01 23.59 43.11
CA LYS A 343 -4.63 23.59 42.57
C LYS A 343 -4.34 22.34 41.75
N GLN A 344 -4.77 21.18 42.22
CA GLN A 344 -4.61 19.91 41.49
C GLN A 344 -5.39 19.92 40.17
N LEU A 345 -6.60 20.45 40.15
CA LEU A 345 -7.41 20.58 38.95
C LEU A 345 -6.74 21.50 37.92
N GLN A 346 -6.14 22.61 38.37
CA GLN A 346 -5.39 23.51 37.49
C GLN A 346 -4.13 22.86 36.90
N ASP A 347 -3.40 22.06 37.68
CA ASP A 347 -2.25 21.28 37.21
C ASP A 347 -2.65 20.22 36.17
N LEU A 348 -3.77 19.52 36.39
CA LEU A 348 -4.29 18.56 35.42
C LEU A 348 -4.74 19.22 34.12
N GLN A 349 -5.39 20.38 34.19
CA GLN A 349 -5.76 21.16 33.01
C GLN A 349 -4.54 21.61 32.20
N LEU A 350 -3.48 22.06 32.87
CA LEU A 350 -2.23 22.43 32.20
C LEU A 350 -1.59 21.22 31.49
N LYS A 351 -1.56 20.05 32.16
CA LYS A 351 -1.03 18.81 31.59
C LYS A 351 -1.83 18.35 30.38
N LEU A 352 -3.15 18.39 30.45
CA LEU A 352 -4.03 18.05 29.32
C LEU A 352 -3.74 18.95 28.12
N HIS A 353 -3.69 20.26 28.34
CA HIS A 353 -3.42 21.20 27.26
C HIS A 353 -2.02 20.99 26.64
N HIS A 354 -1.03 20.65 27.46
CA HIS A 354 0.31 20.30 26.96
C HIS A 354 0.29 19.04 26.09
N LEU A 355 -0.45 18.00 26.49
CA LEU A 355 -0.59 16.77 25.70
C LEU A 355 -1.31 17.02 24.37
N GLU A 356 -2.35 17.85 24.36
CA GLU A 356 -3.05 18.26 23.12
C GLU A 356 -2.09 19.00 22.17
N LEU A 357 -1.28 19.92 22.70
CA LEU A 357 -0.29 20.64 21.90
C LEU A 357 0.76 19.69 21.31
N LEU A 358 1.29 18.76 22.11
CA LEU A 358 2.25 17.76 21.64
C LEU A 358 1.64 16.85 20.56
N SER A 359 0.38 16.43 20.74
CA SER A 359 -0.34 15.63 19.76
C SER A 359 -0.52 16.37 18.44
N SER A 360 -0.91 17.65 18.49
CA SER A 360 -1.02 18.51 17.30
C SER A 360 0.31 18.64 16.58
N ILE A 361 1.41 18.92 17.30
CA ILE A 361 2.75 19.04 16.71
C ILE A 361 3.18 17.73 16.05
N GLN A 362 2.86 16.59 16.66
CA GLN A 362 3.19 15.27 16.09
C GLN A 362 2.38 14.99 14.82
N GLN A 363 1.10 15.36 14.79
CA GLN A 363 0.27 15.26 13.59
C GLN A 363 0.80 16.16 12.47
N ASP A 364 1.14 17.41 12.76
CA ASP A 364 1.71 18.36 11.80
C ASP A 364 3.03 17.84 11.21
N ARG A 365 3.90 17.28 12.06
CA ARG A 365 5.15 16.66 11.61
C ARG A 365 4.91 15.46 10.72
N HIS A 366 3.96 14.59 11.07
CA HIS A 366 3.60 13.45 10.23
C HIS A 366 3.08 13.91 8.87
N MET A 367 2.15 14.88 8.84
CA MET A 367 1.64 15.46 7.59
C MET A 367 2.74 16.08 6.73
N ALA A 368 3.70 16.79 7.34
CA ALA A 368 4.82 17.38 6.62
C ALA A 368 5.71 16.31 5.95
N VAL A 369 6.00 15.21 6.65
CA VAL A 369 6.78 14.09 6.09
C VAL A 369 6.03 13.41 4.95
N THR A 370 4.73 13.12 5.13
CA THR A 370 3.90 12.52 4.08
C THR A 370 3.79 13.42 2.85
N LEU A 371 3.64 14.73 3.05
CA LEU A 371 3.61 15.71 1.96
C LEU A 371 4.94 15.73 1.19
N GLU A 372 6.06 15.68 1.88
CA GLU A 372 7.37 15.69 1.23
C GLU A 372 7.63 14.39 0.45
N ALA A 373 7.22 13.23 0.99
CA ALA A 373 7.25 11.96 0.26
C ALA A 373 6.41 12.01 -1.02
N ALA A 374 5.18 12.50 -0.94
CA ALA A 374 4.29 12.65 -2.10
C ALA A 374 4.87 13.59 -3.18
N LYS A 375 5.60 14.65 -2.78
CA LYS A 375 6.30 15.51 -3.74
C LYS A 375 7.42 14.79 -4.47
N TRP A 376 8.19 13.95 -3.77
CA TRP A 376 9.25 13.16 -4.40
C TRP A 376 8.68 12.15 -5.40
N GLU A 377 7.60 11.45 -5.04
CA GLU A 377 6.89 10.54 -5.94
C GLU A 377 6.33 11.26 -7.17
N LEU A 378 5.76 12.46 -6.99
CA LEU A 378 5.27 13.27 -8.11
C LEU A 378 6.42 13.67 -9.05
N ALA A 379 7.55 14.12 -8.51
CA ALA A 379 8.70 14.51 -9.32
C ALA A 379 9.31 13.33 -10.09
N ASP A 380 9.23 12.12 -9.55
CA ASP A 380 9.67 10.90 -10.21
C ASP A 380 8.72 10.50 -11.35
N ALA A 381 7.40 10.49 -11.08
CA ALA A 381 6.37 10.25 -12.08
C ALA A 381 6.43 11.25 -13.25
N GLU A 382 6.76 12.52 -12.98
CA GLU A 382 6.97 13.53 -14.03
C GLU A 382 8.18 13.23 -14.93
N LYS A 383 9.27 12.69 -14.36
CA LYS A 383 10.44 12.25 -15.15
C LYS A 383 10.09 11.06 -16.03
N GLU A 384 9.41 10.06 -15.48
CA GLU A 384 8.96 8.89 -16.23
C GLU A 384 8.00 9.29 -17.37
N LEU A 385 7.04 10.18 -17.10
CA LEU A 385 6.15 10.72 -18.12
C LEU A 385 6.93 11.43 -19.24
N LYS A 386 7.98 12.18 -18.90
CA LYS A 386 8.83 12.85 -19.88
C LYS A 386 9.61 11.87 -20.73
N MET A 387 10.16 10.81 -20.12
CA MET A 387 10.84 9.73 -20.83
C MET A 387 9.90 9.00 -21.78
N LEU A 388 8.72 8.58 -21.31
CA LEU A 388 7.69 7.94 -22.12
C LEU A 388 7.26 8.81 -23.30
N LYS A 389 7.04 10.12 -23.08
CA LYS A 389 6.74 11.06 -24.18
C LYS A 389 7.85 11.09 -25.23
N SER A 390 9.12 11.10 -24.83
CA SER A 390 10.24 11.07 -25.77
C SER A 390 10.27 9.76 -26.57
N THR A 391 10.00 8.63 -25.92
CA THR A 391 9.94 7.31 -26.58
C THR A 391 8.80 7.23 -27.58
N VAL A 392 7.62 7.74 -27.24
CA VAL A 392 6.45 7.81 -28.14
C VAL A 392 6.76 8.67 -29.37
N LEU A 393 7.34 9.86 -29.19
CA LEU A 393 7.72 10.71 -30.32
C LEU A 393 8.74 10.04 -31.25
N SER A 394 9.66 9.23 -30.70
CA SER A 394 10.61 8.46 -31.50
C SER A 394 9.90 7.35 -32.29
N SER A 395 9.00 6.60 -31.66
CA SER A 395 8.28 5.51 -32.33
C SER A 395 7.29 6.02 -33.39
N GLU A 396 6.65 7.16 -33.16
CA GLU A 396 5.81 7.84 -34.17
C GLU A 396 6.62 8.20 -35.42
N LYS A 397 7.85 8.72 -35.24
CA LYS A 397 8.75 9.02 -36.37
C LYS A 397 9.21 7.77 -37.12
N GLU A 398 9.49 6.68 -36.40
CA GLU A 398 9.79 5.39 -37.01
C GLU A 398 8.59 4.85 -37.80
N HIS A 399 7.38 4.98 -37.25
CA HIS A 399 6.15 4.59 -37.92
C HIS A 399 5.93 5.38 -39.22
N GLU A 400 6.11 6.70 -39.21
CA GLU A 400 6.09 7.53 -40.43
C GLU A 400 7.15 7.12 -41.45
N GLN A 401 8.33 6.67 -41.01
CA GLN A 401 9.36 6.17 -41.90
C GLN A 401 8.98 4.83 -42.51
N ILE A 402 8.36 3.93 -41.74
CA ILE A 402 7.86 2.65 -42.23
C ILE A 402 6.75 2.86 -43.26
N LEU A 403 5.79 3.75 -42.99
CA LEU A 403 4.71 4.08 -43.93
C LEU A 403 5.27 4.58 -45.28
N ARG A 404 6.27 5.47 -45.26
CA ARG A 404 6.94 5.93 -46.49
C ARG A 404 7.60 4.79 -47.28
N LYS A 405 8.28 3.86 -46.58
CA LYS A 405 8.87 2.68 -47.24
C LYS A 405 7.81 1.76 -47.84
N ILE A 406 6.66 1.60 -47.18
CA ILE A 406 5.54 0.82 -47.72
C ILE A 406 5.05 1.47 -49.02
N ASP A 407 4.86 2.78 -49.05
CA ASP A 407 4.46 3.51 -50.25
C ASP A 407 5.48 3.35 -51.39
N GLU A 408 6.79 3.46 -51.09
CA GLU A 408 7.87 3.23 -52.06
C GLU A 408 7.83 1.82 -52.66
N ILE A 409 7.70 0.79 -51.80
CA ILE A 409 7.59 -0.61 -52.23
C ILE A 409 6.32 -0.83 -53.06
N GLN A 410 5.21 -0.18 -52.71
CA GLN A 410 3.96 -0.28 -53.45
C GLN A 410 4.10 0.30 -54.86
N ILE A 411 4.79 1.45 -55.01
CA ILE A 411 5.10 2.05 -56.31
C ILE A 411 5.96 1.11 -57.14
N GLU A 412 7.00 0.52 -56.56
CA GLU A 412 7.91 -0.39 -57.26
C GLU A 412 7.21 -1.69 -57.67
N LEU A 413 6.36 -2.25 -56.80
CA LEU A 413 5.51 -3.39 -57.13
C LEU A 413 4.58 -3.11 -58.33
N ASP A 414 3.99 -1.91 -58.38
CA ASP A 414 3.12 -1.53 -59.49
C ASP A 414 3.89 -1.25 -60.79
N ASN A 415 5.16 -0.80 -60.70
CA ASN A 415 6.07 -0.74 -61.85
C ASN A 415 6.37 -2.14 -62.39
N GLU A 416 6.80 -3.07 -61.54
CA GLU A 416 7.10 -4.45 -61.92
C GLU A 416 5.88 -5.16 -62.53
N ARG A 417 4.68 -4.90 -61.99
CA ARG A 417 3.42 -5.41 -62.58
C ARG A 417 3.16 -4.85 -63.98
N ARG A 418 3.50 -3.59 -64.25
CA ARG A 418 3.39 -2.99 -65.59
C ARG A 418 4.39 -3.59 -66.56
N GLU A 419 5.66 -3.71 -66.15
CA GLU A 419 6.70 -4.32 -66.98
C GLU A 419 6.38 -5.79 -67.29
N ARG A 420 5.86 -6.55 -66.31
CA ARG A 420 5.43 -7.92 -66.54
C ARG A 420 4.29 -8.01 -67.57
N LYS A 421 3.29 -7.13 -67.49
CA LYS A 421 2.21 -7.08 -68.50
C LYS A 421 2.74 -6.79 -69.89
N LYS A 422 3.69 -5.86 -70.01
CA LYS A 422 4.33 -5.52 -71.29
C LYS A 422 5.11 -6.70 -71.87
N LEU A 423 5.89 -7.41 -71.02
CA LEU A 423 6.59 -8.62 -71.43
C LEU A 423 5.63 -9.74 -71.84
N ASP A 424 4.51 -9.92 -71.13
CA ASP A 424 3.47 -10.90 -71.49
C ASP A 424 2.84 -10.56 -72.87
N GLU A 425 2.59 -9.28 -73.15
CA GLU A 425 2.12 -8.79 -74.46
C GLU A 425 3.15 -9.05 -75.57
N GLU A 426 4.43 -8.71 -75.35
CA GLU A 426 5.54 -8.98 -76.29
C GLU A 426 5.70 -10.49 -76.55
N LEU A 427 5.57 -11.33 -75.52
CA LEU A 427 5.60 -12.79 -75.66
C LEU A 427 4.42 -13.32 -76.48
N MET A 428 3.22 -12.75 -76.28
CA MET A 428 2.03 -13.13 -77.04
C MET A 428 2.20 -12.77 -78.54
N GLU A 429 2.74 -11.59 -78.84
CA GLU A 429 3.09 -11.16 -80.21
C GLU A 429 4.12 -12.10 -80.83
N LEU A 430 5.21 -12.41 -80.11
CA LEU A 430 6.26 -13.29 -80.61
C LEU A 430 5.73 -14.70 -80.86
N ASN A 431 4.92 -15.26 -79.96
CA ASN A 431 4.28 -16.56 -80.16
C ASN A 431 3.36 -16.56 -81.39
N ARG A 432 2.64 -15.46 -81.64
CA ARG A 432 1.82 -15.32 -82.85
C ARG A 432 2.69 -15.33 -84.11
N THR A 433 3.78 -14.57 -84.15
CA THR A 433 4.70 -14.54 -85.31
C THR A 433 5.36 -15.90 -85.55
N VAL A 434 5.75 -16.61 -84.48
CA VAL A 434 6.26 -17.98 -84.58
C VAL A 434 5.20 -18.90 -85.17
N ALA A 435 3.95 -18.84 -84.70
CA ALA A 435 2.87 -19.67 -85.23
C ALA A 435 2.61 -19.41 -86.73
N GLU A 436 2.59 -18.15 -87.16
CA GLU A 436 2.47 -17.76 -88.58
C GLU A 436 3.64 -18.32 -89.41
N LEU A 437 4.89 -18.07 -89.01
CA LEU A 437 6.08 -18.56 -89.73
C LEU A 437 6.15 -20.09 -89.78
N THR A 438 5.77 -20.78 -88.71
CA THR A 438 5.78 -22.25 -88.67
C THR A 438 4.70 -22.84 -89.59
N SER A 439 3.53 -22.17 -89.68
CA SER A 439 2.47 -22.52 -90.63
C SER A 439 2.92 -22.30 -92.08
N GLU A 440 3.43 -21.11 -92.41
CA GLU A 440 3.88 -20.76 -93.77
C GLU A 440 5.05 -21.64 -94.24
N THR A 441 6.05 -21.83 -93.38
CA THR A 441 7.22 -22.67 -93.71
C THR A 441 6.84 -24.14 -93.81
N GLY A 442 5.95 -24.61 -92.92
CA GLY A 442 5.41 -25.97 -92.96
C GLY A 442 4.60 -26.21 -94.25
N GLU A 443 3.71 -25.30 -94.61
CA GLU A 443 2.93 -25.36 -95.86
C GLU A 443 3.83 -25.32 -97.10
N ALA A 444 4.81 -24.41 -97.14
CA ALA A 444 5.76 -24.32 -98.25
C ALA A 444 6.60 -25.59 -98.41
N ALA A 445 7.09 -26.18 -97.31
CA ALA A 445 7.82 -27.43 -97.33
C ALA A 445 6.96 -28.61 -97.82
N ILE A 446 5.70 -28.68 -97.37
CA ILE A 446 4.74 -29.71 -97.81
C ILE A 446 4.44 -29.59 -99.31
N GLN A 447 4.19 -28.37 -99.81
CA GLN A 447 3.94 -28.14 -101.23
C GLN A 447 5.13 -28.58 -102.10
N LYS A 448 6.36 -28.26 -101.66
CA LYS A 448 7.58 -28.64 -102.38
C LYS A 448 7.76 -30.15 -102.46
N LEU A 449 7.53 -30.85 -101.34
CA LEU A 449 7.53 -32.32 -101.31
C LEU A 449 6.43 -32.92 -102.19
N GLN A 450 5.24 -32.31 -102.25
CA GLN A 450 4.18 -32.75 -103.16
C GLN A 450 4.55 -32.58 -104.64
N GLU A 451 5.20 -31.48 -105.01
CA GLU A 451 5.72 -31.23 -106.35
C GLU A 451 6.79 -32.27 -106.74
N GLU A 452 7.77 -32.51 -105.85
CA GLU A 452 8.82 -33.52 -106.07
C GLU A 452 8.25 -34.95 -106.19
N ILE A 453 7.26 -35.30 -105.38
CA ILE A 453 6.54 -36.58 -105.49
C ILE A 453 5.82 -36.67 -106.84
N LYS A 454 5.24 -35.57 -107.33
CA LYS A 454 4.53 -35.51 -108.61
C LYS A 454 5.50 -35.68 -109.78
N ASP A 455 6.67 -35.05 -109.71
CA ASP A 455 7.76 -35.22 -110.68
C ASP A 455 8.31 -36.65 -110.66
N CYS A 456 8.58 -37.22 -109.49
CA CYS A 456 9.03 -38.61 -109.36
C CYS A 456 7.98 -39.59 -109.93
N LYS A 457 6.69 -39.35 -109.68
CA LYS A 457 5.60 -40.13 -110.30
C LYS A 457 5.55 -39.96 -111.82
N ALA A 458 5.84 -38.78 -112.35
CA ALA A 458 5.91 -38.54 -113.79
C ALA A 458 7.10 -39.29 -114.43
N ILE A 459 8.27 -39.29 -113.78
CA ILE A 459 9.46 -40.04 -114.20
C ILE A 459 9.18 -41.54 -114.19
N LEU A 460 8.52 -42.08 -113.15
CA LEU A 460 8.14 -43.49 -113.08
C LEU A 460 7.10 -43.90 -114.14
N LYS A 461 6.30 -42.95 -114.65
CA LYS A 461 5.34 -43.16 -115.75
C LYS A 461 5.93 -42.88 -117.14
N CYS A 462 7.18 -42.40 -117.22
CA CYS A 462 7.87 -42.19 -118.49
C CYS A 462 8.19 -43.54 -119.15
N GLY A 463 7.70 -43.75 -120.37
CA GLY A 463 7.91 -44.99 -121.13
C GLY A 463 9.39 -45.37 -121.32
N VAL A 464 10.29 -44.39 -121.39
CA VAL A 464 11.74 -44.62 -121.57
C VAL A 464 12.41 -45.18 -120.29
N CYS A 465 11.93 -44.80 -119.10
CA CYS A 465 12.48 -45.25 -117.83
C CYS A 465 12.03 -46.68 -117.46
N LEU A 466 10.80 -47.06 -117.85
CA LEU A 466 10.30 -48.44 -117.74
C LEU A 466 11.10 -49.42 -118.61
N ASP A 467 11.52 -49.00 -119.80
CA ASP A 467 12.31 -49.84 -120.70
C ASP A 467 13.76 -50.03 -120.21
N ARG A 468 14.37 -48.98 -119.63
CA ARG A 468 15.72 -49.04 -119.07
C ARG A 468 15.80 -49.85 -117.76
N ALA A 469 14.76 -49.83 -116.92
CA ALA A 469 14.70 -50.65 -115.72
C ALA A 469 14.61 -52.16 -116.05
N LYS A 470 13.87 -52.53 -117.11
CA LYS A 470 13.87 -53.89 -117.65
C LYS A 470 15.23 -54.28 -118.23
N GLU A 471 15.95 -53.35 -118.84
CA GLU A 471 17.27 -53.59 -119.42
C GLU A 471 18.37 -53.79 -118.36
N VAL A 472 18.33 -53.07 -117.23
CA VAL A 472 19.29 -53.22 -116.12
C VAL A 472 19.03 -54.49 -115.32
N LEU A 473 17.75 -54.87 -115.12
CA LEU A 473 17.40 -56.16 -114.51
C LEU A 473 17.87 -57.34 -115.39
N ASN A 474 17.80 -57.19 -116.72
CA ASN A 474 18.36 -58.18 -117.65
C ASN A 474 19.90 -58.21 -117.67
N LYS A 475 20.59 -57.11 -117.36
CA LYS A 475 22.07 -57.06 -117.35
C LYS A 475 22.70 -57.59 -116.05
N LEU A 476 21.98 -57.59 -114.93
CA LEU A 476 22.49 -58.10 -113.64
C LEU A 476 22.25 -59.60 -113.42
N LEU A 477 21.55 -60.29 -114.33
CA LEU A 477 21.12 -61.68 -114.19
C LEU A 477 21.70 -62.68 -115.21
N VAL A 478 22.77 -62.33 -115.95
CA VAL A 478 23.40 -63.27 -116.90
C VAL A 478 24.92 -63.43 -116.64
N PRO A 479 25.38 -64.65 -116.30
CA PRO A 479 26.79 -64.98 -116.08
C PRO A 479 27.52 -65.51 -117.34
N SER A 480 28.82 -65.20 -117.43
CA SER A 480 29.95 -65.94 -118.03
C SER A 480 29.92 -66.44 -119.50
N LEU A 481 31.09 -66.27 -120.16
CA LEU A 481 31.77 -67.15 -121.15
C LEU A 481 32.12 -66.50 -122.51
N LYS A 482 33.24 -65.79 -122.58
CA LYS A 482 34.48 -66.15 -123.31
C LYS A 482 35.42 -64.95 -123.41
#